data_AF-G5NL66-F1
#
_entry.id   AF-G5NL66-F1
#
_cell.length_a   1.000
_cell.length_b   1.000
_cell.length_c   1.000
_cell.angle_alpha   90.00
_cell.angle_beta   90.00
_cell.angle_gamma   90.00
#
_symmetry.space_group_name_H-M   'P 1'
#
loop_
_entity.id
_entity.type
_entity.pdbx_description
1 polymer ?
#
loop_
_entity_poly.entity_id
_entity_poly.type
_entity_poly.pdbx_seq_one_letter_code
_entity_poly.pdbx_strand_id
1 'polypeptide(L)'
;MKKITLALSAVCLLFTLNHSANALVSSPSTLNPGTNVAKLAEQAPVHWVSVAQIENSLTGRPPMAVGFDIDDTVLFSSPGFWRGKKTYSPDSDDYLKNPAFWEKMNNGWDEFSIPKEVARQLIDMHVRRGDSIYFVTGRSQTKTETVSKTLADNFHIPAANMNPVIFAGR
;
A
#
# COMPACT_ATOMS: atom_id res chain seq x y z
N MET A 1 17.71 53.69 16.53
CA MET A 1 16.38 53.03 16.62
C MET A 1 16.32 51.69 15.88
N LYS A 2 16.54 51.62 14.56
CA LYS A 2 16.47 50.34 13.78
C LYS A 2 17.32 49.17 14.32
N LYS A 3 18.53 49.44 14.84
CA LYS A 3 19.43 48.41 15.39
C LYS A 3 18.90 47.80 16.72
N ILE A 4 18.19 48.60 17.51
CA ILE A 4 17.58 48.15 18.78
C ILE A 4 16.36 47.29 18.49
N THR A 5 15.55 47.68 17.50
CA THR A 5 14.38 46.90 17.05
C THR A 5 14.80 45.54 16.49
N LEU A 6 15.89 45.47 15.70
CA LEU A 6 16.41 44.22 15.17
C LEU A 6 16.94 43.29 16.28
N ALA A 7 17.65 43.84 17.26
CA ALA A 7 18.17 43.07 18.39
C ALA A 7 17.02 42.48 19.24
N LEU A 8 15.95 43.26 19.47
CA LEU A 8 14.79 42.79 20.22
C LEU A 8 14.03 41.69 19.47
N SER A 9 13.87 41.82 18.15
CA SER A 9 13.26 40.78 17.31
C SER A 9 14.08 39.48 17.27
N ALA A 10 15.41 39.57 17.27
CA ALA A 10 16.29 38.40 17.32
C ALA A 10 16.20 37.67 18.67
N VAL A 11 16.08 38.41 19.78
CA VAL A 11 15.88 37.84 21.12
C VAL A 11 14.51 37.13 21.21
N CYS A 12 13.44 37.72 20.67
CA CYS A 12 12.13 37.07 20.62
C CYS A 12 12.15 35.75 19.81
N LEU A 13 12.92 35.68 18.73
CA LEU A 13 13.07 34.47 17.91
C LEU A 13 13.84 33.34 18.64
N LEU A 14 14.77 33.70 19.53
CA LEU A 14 15.54 32.73 20.32
C LEU A 14 14.68 32.07 21.43
N PHE A 15 13.63 32.73 21.90
CA PHE A 15 12.71 32.16 22.90
C PHE A 15 11.63 31.24 22.30
N THR A 16 11.29 31.38 21.02
CA THR A 16 10.28 30.51 20.37
C THR A 16 10.84 29.17 19.90
N LEU A 17 12.17 29.07 19.71
CA LEU A 17 12.84 27.85 19.21
C LEU A 17 13.28 26.87 20.31
N ASN A 18 13.10 27.20 21.59
CA ASN A 18 13.42 26.33 22.73
C ASN A 18 12.21 25.53 23.23
N HIS A 19 11.44 24.91 22.32
CA HIS A 19 10.54 23.83 22.72
C HIS A 19 11.33 22.52 22.71
N SER A 20 11.74 22.07 23.90
CA SER A 20 12.13 20.68 24.09
C SER A 20 10.92 19.80 23.74
N ALA A 21 10.99 19.10 22.61
CA ALA A 21 10.07 18.02 22.32
C ALA A 21 10.34 16.91 23.34
N ASN A 22 9.62 16.95 24.46
CA ASN A 22 9.58 15.81 25.36
C ASN A 22 8.85 14.70 24.62
N ALA A 23 9.59 13.67 24.19
CA ALA A 23 9.00 12.41 23.77
C ALA A 23 8.20 11.89 24.97
N LEU A 24 6.86 12.00 24.90
CA LEU A 24 5.99 11.40 25.88
C LEU A 24 6.20 9.89 25.79
N VAL A 25 6.90 9.32 26.78
CA VAL A 25 6.95 7.87 26.99
C VAL A 25 5.50 7.40 27.06
N SER A 26 5.15 6.40 26.24
CA SER A 26 3.80 5.83 26.24
C SER A 26 3.47 5.36 27.64
N SER A 27 2.54 6.05 28.32
CA SER A 27 2.03 5.58 29.59
C SER A 27 1.32 4.23 29.37
N PRO A 28 1.47 3.25 30.28
CA PRO A 28 0.78 1.98 30.16
C PRO A 28 -0.73 2.22 30.02
N SER A 29 -1.37 1.45 29.15
CA SER A 29 -2.81 1.53 28.96
C SER A 29 -3.55 1.26 30.28
N THR A 30 -4.69 1.90 30.46
CA THR A 30 -5.52 1.72 31.65
C THR A 30 -6.10 0.30 31.69
N LEU A 31 -6.14 -0.32 32.87
CA LEU A 31 -6.63 -1.71 33.06
C LEU A 31 -8.09 -1.87 32.62
N ASN A 32 -8.93 -0.87 32.87
CA ASN A 32 -10.34 -0.83 32.47
C ASN A 32 -10.61 0.45 31.69
N PRO A 33 -10.33 0.50 30.37
CA PRO A 33 -10.38 1.74 29.61
C PRO A 33 -11.80 2.28 29.40
N GLY A 34 -12.82 1.41 29.46
CA GLY A 34 -14.21 1.75 29.18
C GLY A 34 -14.40 2.33 27.77
N THR A 35 -15.64 2.74 27.45
CA THR A 35 -15.95 3.53 26.26
C THR A 35 -17.26 4.29 26.45
N ASN A 36 -17.65 5.12 25.49
CA ASN A 36 -18.93 5.83 25.50
C ASN A 36 -19.55 5.81 24.08
N VAL A 37 -20.82 6.19 23.98
CA VAL A 37 -21.55 6.17 22.71
C VAL A 37 -20.96 7.11 21.67
N ALA A 38 -20.34 8.23 22.08
CA ALA A 38 -19.70 9.15 21.13
C ALA A 38 -18.51 8.48 20.43
N LYS A 39 -17.67 7.73 21.17
CA LYS A 39 -16.57 6.94 20.59
C LYS A 39 -17.06 5.77 19.74
N LEU A 40 -18.17 5.12 20.13
CA LEU A 40 -18.73 4.01 19.37
C LEU A 40 -19.38 4.47 18.05
N ALA A 41 -19.97 5.67 18.03
CA ALA A 41 -20.60 6.27 16.86
C ALA A 41 -19.65 7.18 16.07
N GLU A 42 -18.41 7.35 16.52
CA GLU A 42 -17.40 8.15 15.83
C GLU A 42 -17.19 7.58 14.42
N GLN A 43 -17.28 8.45 13.41
CA GLN A 43 -17.00 8.10 12.02
C GLN A 43 -15.90 9.04 11.52
N ALA A 44 -14.83 8.46 10.99
CA ALA A 44 -13.84 9.24 10.26
C ALA A 44 -14.48 9.80 8.98
N PRO A 45 -14.14 11.04 8.55
CA PRO A 45 -14.69 11.67 7.35
C PRO A 45 -14.06 11.06 6.07
N VAL A 46 -14.36 9.79 5.81
CA VAL A 46 -13.84 9.02 4.68
C VAL A 46 -14.93 8.89 3.63
N HIS A 47 -14.57 9.11 2.36
CA HIS A 47 -15.45 8.84 1.24
C HIS A 47 -15.44 7.34 0.91
N TRP A 48 -16.25 6.58 1.65
CA TRP A 48 -16.44 5.16 1.40
C TRP A 48 -17.20 4.92 0.10
N VAL A 49 -16.67 4.06 -0.76
CA VAL A 49 -17.30 3.63 -2.02
C VAL A 49 -17.30 2.12 -2.14
N SER A 50 -18.30 1.58 -2.81
CA SER A 50 -18.42 0.16 -3.18
C SER A 50 -18.00 -0.06 -4.64
N VAL A 51 -17.70 -1.31 -4.99
CA VAL A 51 -17.43 -1.70 -6.39
C VAL A 51 -18.60 -1.34 -7.31
N ALA A 52 -19.84 -1.53 -6.85
CA ALA A 52 -21.04 -1.17 -7.61
C ALA A 52 -21.13 0.35 -7.88
N GLN A 53 -20.76 1.19 -6.91
CA GLN A 53 -20.72 2.64 -7.12
C GLN A 53 -19.61 3.06 -8.09
N ILE A 54 -18.45 2.40 -8.04
CA ILE A 54 -17.36 2.61 -9.01
C ILE A 54 -17.85 2.26 -10.42
N GLU A 55 -18.40 1.06 -10.60
CA GLU A 55 -18.94 0.61 -11.89
C GLU A 55 -19.99 1.59 -12.45
N ASN A 56 -20.95 1.99 -11.61
CA ASN A 56 -21.97 2.94 -11.99
C ASN A 56 -21.38 4.27 -12.47
N SER A 57 -20.36 4.79 -11.79
CA SER A 57 -19.68 6.04 -12.17
C SER A 57 -18.92 5.96 -13.51
N LEU A 58 -18.66 4.73 -14.00
CA LEU A 58 -18.00 4.45 -15.26
C LEU A 58 -18.98 4.08 -16.39
N THR A 59 -20.29 4.08 -16.15
CA THR A 59 -21.31 3.72 -17.14
C THR A 59 -21.23 4.61 -18.37
N GLY A 60 -21.29 4.01 -19.56
CA GLY A 60 -21.19 4.71 -20.85
C GLY A 60 -19.77 5.14 -21.25
N ARG A 61 -18.76 4.96 -20.39
CA ARG A 61 -17.37 5.19 -20.75
C ARG A 61 -16.84 4.00 -21.58
N PRO A 62 -16.14 4.25 -22.70
CA PRO A 62 -15.54 3.19 -23.49
C PRO A 62 -14.45 2.45 -22.69
N PRO A 63 -13.98 1.28 -23.17
CA PRO A 63 -12.83 0.59 -22.60
C PRO A 63 -11.63 1.52 -22.40
N MET A 64 -10.96 1.38 -21.25
CA MET A 64 -9.78 2.17 -20.89
C MET A 64 -8.71 1.32 -20.20
N ALA A 65 -7.51 1.87 -20.04
CA ALA A 65 -6.47 1.26 -19.25
C ALA A 65 -6.65 1.59 -17.76
N VAL A 66 -6.55 0.59 -16.89
CA VAL A 66 -6.61 0.71 -15.43
C VAL A 66 -5.43 0.00 -14.77
N GLY A 67 -5.00 0.50 -13.62
CA GLY A 67 -3.83 0.00 -12.90
C GLY A 67 -4.18 -0.46 -11.49
N PHE A 68 -3.60 -1.57 -11.08
CA PHE A 68 -3.64 -2.10 -9.71
C PHE A 68 -2.24 -2.17 -9.13
N ASP A 69 -2.07 -1.75 -7.88
CA ASP A 69 -0.95 -2.23 -7.08
C ASP A 69 -1.13 -3.72 -6.74
N ILE A 70 -0.07 -4.41 -6.30
CA ILE A 70 -0.10 -5.84 -6.00
C ILE A 70 -0.23 -6.10 -4.49
N ASP A 71 0.78 -5.67 -3.73
CA ASP A 71 0.99 -6.08 -2.35
C ASP A 71 0.01 -5.38 -1.40
N ASP A 72 -0.81 -6.15 -0.70
CA ASP A 72 -1.95 -5.69 0.10
C ASP A 72 -3.03 -4.89 -0.66
N THR A 73 -2.95 -4.85 -1.99
CA THR A 73 -4.02 -4.34 -2.86
C THR A 73 -4.81 -5.51 -3.46
N VAL A 74 -4.15 -6.38 -4.24
CA VAL A 74 -4.79 -7.57 -4.83
C VAL A 74 -4.36 -8.87 -4.17
N LEU A 75 -3.13 -8.94 -3.65
CA LEU A 75 -2.63 -10.11 -2.93
C LEU A 75 -2.31 -9.74 -1.49
N PHE A 76 -2.78 -10.55 -0.53
CA PHE A 76 -2.15 -10.59 0.79
C PHE A 76 -0.87 -11.41 0.68
N SER A 77 0.26 -10.72 0.45
CA SER A 77 1.56 -11.31 0.12
C SER A 77 2.53 -11.36 1.30
N SER A 78 2.09 -10.91 2.48
CA SER A 78 2.91 -10.94 3.71
C SER A 78 3.59 -12.28 4.00
N PRO A 79 3.05 -13.48 3.66
CA PRO A 79 3.76 -14.74 3.86
C PRO A 79 5.16 -14.78 3.22
N GLY A 80 5.29 -14.32 1.97
CA GLY A 80 6.56 -14.26 1.25
C GLY A 80 7.51 -13.22 1.85
N PHE A 81 7.01 -12.02 2.16
CA PHE A 81 7.80 -10.95 2.80
C PHE A 81 8.29 -11.34 4.20
N TRP A 82 7.43 -11.93 5.03
CA TRP A 82 7.78 -12.43 6.36
C TRP A 82 8.83 -13.53 6.30
N ARG A 83 8.69 -14.47 5.36
CA ARG A 83 9.71 -15.49 5.11
C ARG A 83 11.02 -14.85 4.67
N GLY A 84 10.96 -13.86 3.78
CA GLY A 84 12.10 -13.07 3.30
C GLY A 84 12.87 -12.43 4.43
N LYS A 85 12.20 -11.64 5.27
CA LYS A 85 12.82 -10.97 6.43
C LYS A 85 13.56 -11.96 7.32
N LYS A 86 12.88 -13.03 7.76
CA LYS A 86 13.50 -14.06 8.62
C LYS A 86 14.69 -14.78 7.97
N THR A 87 14.73 -14.86 6.64
CA THR A 87 15.77 -15.60 5.90
C THR A 87 16.98 -14.73 5.60
N TYR A 88 16.76 -13.47 5.21
CA TYR A 88 17.80 -12.62 4.65
C TYR A 88 18.24 -11.46 5.56
N SER A 89 17.37 -10.98 6.47
CA SER A 89 17.70 -9.91 7.42
C SER A 89 16.75 -9.94 8.64
N PRO A 90 16.90 -10.90 9.57
CA PRO A 90 15.96 -11.06 10.68
C PRO A 90 15.83 -9.81 11.56
N ASP A 91 16.91 -9.03 11.68
CA ASP A 91 17.00 -7.87 12.56
C ASP A 91 16.94 -6.51 11.83
N SER A 92 16.70 -6.51 10.51
CA SER A 92 16.60 -5.28 9.71
C SER A 92 15.63 -5.44 8.52
N ASP A 93 15.45 -4.39 7.73
CA ASP A 93 14.65 -4.44 6.50
C ASP A 93 15.50 -4.54 5.23
N ASP A 94 16.80 -4.88 5.37
CA ASP A 94 17.75 -4.94 4.25
C ASP A 94 17.39 -6.02 3.23
N TYR A 95 16.60 -7.04 3.60
CA TYR A 95 16.07 -8.01 2.66
C TYR A 95 15.30 -7.36 1.50
N LEU A 96 14.66 -6.20 1.71
CA LEU A 96 13.95 -5.45 0.67
C LEU A 96 14.88 -4.87 -0.40
N LYS A 97 16.19 -4.85 -0.14
CA LYS A 97 17.25 -4.46 -1.10
C LYS A 97 18.09 -5.63 -1.56
N ASN A 98 17.76 -6.85 -1.14
CA ASN A 98 18.50 -8.05 -1.49
C ASN A 98 17.94 -8.68 -2.79
N PRO A 99 18.72 -8.76 -3.88
CA PRO A 99 18.25 -9.37 -5.13
C PRO A 99 17.83 -10.83 -4.98
N ALA A 100 18.47 -11.60 -4.08
CA ALA A 100 18.11 -13.00 -3.86
C ALA A 100 16.73 -13.16 -3.19
N PHE A 101 16.32 -12.19 -2.37
CA PHE A 101 14.96 -12.14 -1.86
C PHE A 101 13.97 -11.92 -3.00
N TRP A 102 14.21 -10.93 -3.85
CA TRP A 102 13.32 -10.61 -4.97
C TRP A 102 13.20 -11.75 -5.96
N GLU A 103 14.28 -12.47 -6.26
CA GLU A 103 14.22 -13.67 -7.11
C GLU A 103 13.28 -14.73 -6.54
N LYS A 104 13.26 -14.92 -5.21
CA LYS A 104 12.31 -15.84 -4.56
C LYS A 104 10.89 -15.29 -4.53
N MET A 105 10.74 -14.01 -4.20
CA MET A 105 9.44 -13.36 -4.09
C MET A 105 8.69 -13.38 -5.43
N ASN A 106 9.39 -13.07 -6.52
CA ASN A 106 8.79 -12.93 -7.85
C ASN A 106 8.70 -14.25 -8.64
N ASN A 107 9.30 -15.35 -8.16
CA ASN A 107 9.34 -16.63 -8.89
C ASN A 107 8.88 -17.83 -8.03
N GLY A 108 7.85 -17.63 -7.20
CA GLY A 108 7.13 -18.76 -6.58
C GLY A 108 6.58 -18.50 -5.19
N TRP A 109 7.08 -17.51 -4.43
CA TRP A 109 6.54 -17.28 -3.09
C TRP A 109 5.12 -16.70 -3.07
N ASP A 110 4.63 -16.18 -4.20
CA ASP A 110 3.21 -15.86 -4.34
C ASP A 110 2.28 -17.09 -4.38
N GLU A 111 2.79 -18.33 -4.40
CA GLU A 111 1.98 -19.53 -4.11
C GLU A 111 1.36 -19.49 -2.70
N PHE A 112 1.97 -18.73 -1.79
CA PHE A 112 1.47 -18.51 -0.43
C PHE A 112 0.70 -17.19 -0.30
N SER A 113 0.66 -16.37 -1.36
CA SER A 113 -0.10 -15.12 -1.37
C SER A 113 -1.59 -15.42 -1.53
N ILE A 114 -2.43 -14.75 -0.74
CA ILE A 114 -3.88 -14.99 -0.74
C ILE A 114 -4.57 -13.92 -1.59
N PRO A 115 -5.29 -14.28 -2.66
CA PRO A 115 -6.04 -13.32 -3.48
C PRO A 115 -7.16 -12.63 -2.67
N LYS A 116 -7.22 -11.30 -2.75
CA LYS A 116 -8.20 -10.50 -2.00
C LYS A 116 -9.54 -10.43 -2.74
N GLU A 117 -10.62 -10.60 -1.98
CA GLU A 117 -11.98 -10.64 -2.53
C GLU A 117 -12.37 -9.34 -3.26
N VAL A 118 -12.02 -8.19 -2.69
CA VAL A 118 -12.26 -6.89 -3.33
C VAL A 118 -11.56 -6.78 -4.69
N ALA A 119 -10.39 -7.40 -4.84
CA ALA A 119 -9.67 -7.41 -6.11
C ALA A 119 -10.34 -8.32 -7.14
N ARG A 120 -10.87 -9.48 -6.73
CA ARG A 120 -11.71 -10.32 -7.62
C ARG A 120 -12.86 -9.49 -8.19
N GLN A 121 -13.60 -8.81 -7.33
CA GLN A 121 -14.76 -8.01 -7.74
C GLN A 121 -14.39 -6.85 -8.66
N LEU A 122 -13.30 -6.13 -8.37
CA LEU A 122 -12.83 -5.03 -9.21
C LEU A 122 -12.31 -5.52 -10.56
N ILE A 123 -11.51 -6.59 -10.58
CA ILE A 123 -10.96 -7.18 -11.80
C ILE A 123 -12.09 -7.73 -12.67
N ASP A 124 -13.03 -8.49 -12.10
CA ASP A 124 -14.20 -8.99 -12.84
C ASP A 124 -15.03 -7.85 -13.44
N MET A 125 -15.21 -6.75 -12.70
CA MET A 125 -15.90 -5.56 -13.18
C MET A 125 -15.16 -4.91 -14.37
N HIS A 126 -13.83 -4.76 -14.29
CA HIS A 126 -13.03 -4.22 -15.40
C HIS A 126 -12.94 -5.17 -16.61
N VAL A 127 -12.93 -6.49 -16.39
CA VAL A 127 -13.03 -7.50 -17.45
C VAL A 127 -14.38 -7.38 -18.16
N ARG A 128 -15.51 -7.29 -17.43
CA ARG A 128 -16.85 -7.08 -18.04
C ARG A 128 -16.94 -5.80 -18.86
N ARG A 129 -16.20 -4.76 -18.46
CA ARG A 129 -16.10 -3.49 -19.20
C ARG A 129 -15.19 -3.57 -20.43
N GLY A 130 -14.40 -4.62 -20.59
CA GLY A 130 -13.42 -4.76 -21.66
C GLY A 130 -12.17 -3.90 -21.45
N ASP A 131 -11.92 -3.45 -20.22
CA ASP A 131 -10.78 -2.59 -19.89
C ASP A 131 -9.43 -3.35 -19.98
N SER A 132 -8.36 -2.65 -20.30
CA SER A 132 -6.98 -3.18 -20.25
C SER A 132 -6.46 -3.08 -18.82
N ILE A 133 -6.03 -4.21 -18.25
CA ILE A 133 -5.64 -4.32 -16.84
C ILE A 133 -4.13 -4.37 -16.73
N TYR A 134 -3.57 -3.43 -15.97
CA TYR A 134 -2.15 -3.36 -15.63
C TYR A 134 -1.95 -3.59 -14.13
N PHE A 135 -0.84 -4.24 -13.78
CA PHE A 135 -0.35 -4.34 -12.42
C PHE A 135 0.97 -3.60 -12.30
N VAL A 136 1.04 -2.62 -11.40
CA VAL A 136 2.21 -1.76 -11.21
C VAL A 136 2.64 -1.86 -9.76
N THR A 137 3.80 -2.46 -9.52
CA THR A 137 4.25 -2.77 -8.15
C THR A 137 5.58 -2.13 -7.81
N GLY A 138 5.76 -1.81 -6.53
CA GLY A 138 7.05 -1.35 -5.98
C GLY A 138 8.09 -2.45 -5.78
N ARG A 139 7.79 -3.72 -6.10
CA ARG A 139 8.78 -4.80 -6.09
C ARG A 139 9.92 -4.53 -7.08
N SER A 140 11.15 -4.91 -6.73
CA SER A 140 12.29 -4.78 -7.64
C SER A 140 12.19 -5.80 -8.78
N GLN A 141 12.60 -5.38 -9.97
CA GLN A 141 12.62 -6.24 -11.14
C GLN A 141 13.65 -7.37 -11.00
N THR A 142 13.28 -8.56 -11.45
CA THR A 142 14.13 -9.77 -11.49
C THR A 142 14.36 -10.22 -12.93
N LYS A 143 15.30 -11.16 -13.14
CA LYS A 143 15.58 -11.66 -14.51
C LYS A 143 14.38 -12.37 -15.13
N THR A 144 13.65 -13.12 -14.30
CA THR A 144 12.39 -13.77 -14.64
C THR A 144 11.37 -13.45 -13.57
N GLU A 145 10.10 -13.64 -13.88
CA GLU A 145 9.00 -13.48 -12.93
C GLU A 145 7.86 -14.44 -13.30
N THR A 146 7.15 -14.94 -12.29
CA THR A 146 5.93 -15.74 -12.44
C THR A 146 4.70 -15.03 -11.87
N VAL A 147 4.85 -13.78 -11.42
CA VAL A 147 3.80 -12.97 -10.79
C VAL A 147 2.67 -12.69 -11.79
N SER A 148 3.01 -12.33 -13.03
CA SER A 148 2.01 -12.13 -14.11
C SER A 148 1.14 -13.37 -14.28
N LYS A 149 1.75 -14.56 -14.29
CA LYS A 149 1.01 -15.83 -14.37
C LYS A 149 0.12 -16.04 -13.15
N THR A 150 0.67 -15.87 -11.94
CA THR A 150 -0.09 -16.03 -10.69
C THR A 150 -1.31 -15.12 -10.64
N LEU A 151 -1.18 -13.85 -11.06
CA LEU A 151 -2.29 -12.90 -11.10
C LEU A 151 -3.34 -13.30 -12.14
N ALA A 152 -2.91 -13.62 -13.36
CA ALA A 152 -3.83 -14.03 -14.42
C ALA A 152 -4.63 -15.29 -14.03
N ASP A 153 -3.96 -16.30 -13.47
CA ASP A 153 -4.58 -17.56 -13.06
C ASP A 153 -5.52 -17.34 -11.86
N ASN A 154 -5.06 -16.69 -10.79
CA ASN A 154 -5.84 -16.52 -9.57
C ASN A 154 -7.09 -15.66 -9.77
N PHE A 155 -7.03 -14.66 -10.64
CA PHE A 155 -8.14 -13.75 -10.94
C PHE A 155 -8.86 -14.07 -12.25
N HIS A 156 -8.51 -15.19 -12.90
CA HIS A 156 -9.12 -15.64 -14.17
C HIS A 156 -9.15 -14.56 -15.26
N ILE A 157 -8.07 -13.77 -15.37
CA ILE A 157 -8.01 -12.62 -16.27
C ILE A 157 -7.80 -13.12 -17.71
N PRO A 158 -8.69 -12.79 -18.66
CA PRO A 158 -8.50 -13.18 -20.06
C PRO A 158 -7.24 -12.55 -20.65
N ALA A 159 -6.59 -13.27 -21.58
CA ALA A 159 -5.37 -12.82 -22.24
C ALA A 159 -5.53 -11.46 -22.97
N ALA A 160 -6.75 -11.12 -23.41
CA ALA A 160 -7.03 -9.84 -24.06
C ALA A 160 -7.02 -8.64 -23.09
N ASN A 161 -7.28 -8.88 -21.81
CA ASN A 161 -7.31 -7.85 -20.77
C ASN A 161 -5.98 -7.77 -20.00
N MET A 162 -5.31 -8.91 -19.83
CA MET A 162 -4.09 -9.03 -19.03
C MET A 162 -2.88 -8.39 -19.72
N ASN A 163 -2.07 -7.67 -18.95
CA ASN A 163 -0.77 -7.16 -19.38
C ASN A 163 0.34 -7.68 -18.44
N PRO A 164 1.59 -7.86 -18.91
CA PRO A 164 2.70 -8.21 -18.04
C PRO A 164 2.87 -7.23 -16.87
N VAL A 165 3.24 -7.74 -15.69
CA VAL A 165 3.45 -6.92 -14.49
C VAL A 165 4.58 -5.92 -14.72
N ILE A 166 4.34 -4.68 -14.28
CA ILE A 166 5.32 -3.59 -14.30
C ILE A 166 5.99 -3.51 -12.93
N PHE A 167 7.25 -3.93 -12.86
CA PHE A 167 8.10 -3.83 -11.67
C PHE A 167 8.76 -2.45 -11.64
N ALA A 168 8.22 -1.54 -10.84
CA ALA A 168 8.69 -0.15 -10.73
C ALA A 168 9.69 0.06 -9.58
N GLY A 169 9.94 -0.98 -8.77
CA GLY A 169 10.95 -0.95 -7.71
C GLY A 169 12.37 -0.89 -8.27
N ARG A 170 13.25 -0.18 -7.56
CA ARG A 170 14.70 -0.12 -7.84
C ARG A 170 15.45 -1.12 -6.97
#